data_AF-A0A4P5TX57-F1
#
_entry.id   AF-A0A4P5TX57-F1
#
_cell.length_a   1.000
_cell.length_b   1.000
_cell.length_c   1.000
_cell.angle_alpha   90.00
_cell.angle_beta   90.00
_cell.angle_gamma   90.00
#
_symmetry.space_group_name_H-M   'P 1'
#
loop_
_entity.id
_entity.type
_entity.pdbx_description
1 polymer ?
#
loop_
_entity_poly.entity_id
_entity_poly.type
_entity_poly.pdbx_seq_one_letter_code
_entity_poly.pdbx_strand_id
1 'polypeptide(L)'
;MAHWSLENISTAKISNRPDEYGNYFEITFTLKYHNNPLGVGQFVEMPRLEWKETITMLEKNKKQWWTVEFDQYERNPASKTYNNCRYRYKQTYYCVMGGDISTPGITKLKSKNGTKIPTDTFPKGKENGEAANIVRDYLKRNGGILEFTIKDTPAILRPKTPDDHKERFLTFDCGIQGLGSRVIAYQHLIVDGSKPESAWYRDCKTGQPPGYKITGLTKVSAPADVVINKPAPTNAGVGDYL
;
A
#
# COMPACT_ATOMS: atom_id res chain seq x y z
N MET A 1 3.68 28.86 -1.77
CA MET A 1 3.55 27.88 -2.87
C MET A 1 2.66 26.75 -2.41
N ALA A 2 1.90 26.14 -3.33
CA ALA A 2 1.08 24.98 -2.98
C ALA A 2 1.96 23.77 -2.68
N HIS A 3 1.60 22.95 -1.70
CA HIS A 3 2.35 21.75 -1.31
C HIS A 3 1.51 20.77 -0.49
N TRP A 4 2.02 19.56 -0.31
CA TRP A 4 1.44 18.53 0.55
C TRP A 4 2.20 18.42 1.87
N SER A 5 1.48 18.16 2.96
CA SER A 5 2.04 17.65 4.22
C SER A 5 1.37 16.34 4.59
N LEU A 6 2.12 15.46 5.26
CA LEU A 6 1.57 14.28 5.90
C LEU A 6 1.16 14.65 7.32
N GLU A 7 -0.13 14.57 7.62
CA GLU A 7 -0.67 14.91 8.94
C GLU A 7 -0.62 13.71 9.88
N ASN A 8 -0.92 12.53 9.36
CA ASN A 8 -0.99 11.31 10.16
C ASN A 8 -0.82 10.06 9.30
N ILE A 9 -0.27 9.00 9.91
CA ILE A 9 -0.44 7.62 9.43
C ILE A 9 -1.13 6.84 10.55
N SER A 10 -2.23 6.17 10.25
CA SER A 10 -2.91 5.35 11.25
C SER A 10 -2.01 4.23 11.76
N THR A 11 -2.19 3.84 13.03
CA THR A 11 -1.69 2.54 13.51
C THR A 11 -2.16 1.44 12.56
N ALA A 12 -1.23 0.58 12.13
CA ALA A 12 -1.55 -0.51 11.23
C ALA A 12 -2.55 -1.47 11.89
N LYS A 13 -3.62 -1.79 11.16
CA LYS A 13 -4.53 -2.87 11.56
C LYS A 13 -3.98 -4.16 11.00
N ILE A 14 -3.75 -5.11 11.89
CA ILE A 14 -3.15 -6.40 11.56
C ILE A 14 -4.05 -7.50 12.10
N SER A 15 -4.35 -8.50 11.27
CA SER A 15 -5.08 -9.69 11.69
C SER A 15 -4.63 -10.92 10.90
N ASN A 16 -4.93 -12.10 11.44
CA ASN A 16 -4.68 -13.36 10.75
C ASN A 16 -5.74 -13.59 9.67
N ARG A 17 -5.34 -14.17 8.53
CA ARG A 17 -6.27 -14.59 7.48
C ARG A 17 -6.61 -16.09 7.63
N PRO A 18 -7.88 -16.49 7.48
CA PRO A 18 -8.27 -17.90 7.56
C PRO A 18 -8.11 -18.64 6.22
N ASP A 19 -8.31 -17.95 5.09
CA ASP A 19 -8.24 -18.49 3.73
C ASP A 19 -6.81 -18.65 3.21
N GLU A 20 -5.88 -17.83 3.68
CA GLU A 20 -4.46 -17.87 3.33
C GLU A 20 -3.58 -17.94 4.58
N TYR A 21 -2.42 -18.60 4.48
CA TYR A 21 -1.45 -18.57 5.58
C TYR A 21 -0.63 -17.27 5.54
N GLY A 22 -1.22 -16.25 6.16
CA GLY A 22 -0.69 -14.89 6.17
C GLY A 22 -1.48 -13.96 7.06
N ASN A 23 -1.29 -12.66 6.84
CA ASN A 23 -1.91 -11.60 7.62
C ASN A 23 -2.61 -10.62 6.70
N TYR A 24 -3.68 -10.01 7.21
CA TYR A 24 -4.22 -8.77 6.68
C TYR A 24 -3.42 -7.61 7.26
N PHE A 25 -3.09 -6.63 6.43
CA PHE A 25 -2.41 -5.40 6.82
C PHE A 25 -3.14 -4.20 6.22
N GLU A 26 -3.53 -3.24 7.05
CA GLU A 26 -4.21 -2.02 6.61
C GLU A 26 -3.60 -0.79 7.29
N ILE A 27 -3.25 0.22 6.47
CA ILE A 27 -2.81 1.53 6.94
C ILE A 27 -3.55 2.63 6.17
N THR A 28 -3.81 3.75 6.84
CA THR A 28 -4.42 4.94 6.25
C THR A 28 -3.46 6.12 6.36
N PHE A 29 -3.19 6.77 5.23
CA PHE A 29 -2.44 8.02 5.16
C PHE A 29 -3.43 9.18 5.16
N THR A 30 -3.16 10.20 5.98
CA THR A 30 -3.92 11.46 6.01
C THR A 30 -2.98 12.58 5.59
N LEU A 31 -3.22 13.16 4.43
CA LEU A 31 -2.41 14.24 3.88
C LEU A 31 -3.22 15.52 3.77
N LYS A 32 -2.57 16.66 4.01
CA LYS A 32 -3.16 17.98 3.83
C LYS A 32 -2.53 18.67 2.63
N TYR A 33 -3.38 19.18 1.75
CA TYR A 33 -2.98 20.05 0.66
C TYR A 33 -3.09 21.50 1.12
N HIS A 34 -1.96 22.19 1.13
CA HIS A 34 -1.88 23.63 1.36
C HIS A 34 -1.95 24.32 0.01
N ASN A 35 -3.06 25.00 -0.26
CA ASN A 35 -3.24 25.71 -1.53
C ASN A 35 -2.41 26.99 -1.60
N ASN A 36 -2.19 27.51 -2.80
CA ASN A 36 -1.70 28.87 -2.97
C ASN A 36 -2.86 29.84 -2.64
N PRO A 37 -2.73 30.75 -1.65
CA PRO A 37 -3.79 31.70 -1.31
C PRO A 37 -4.21 32.59 -2.48
N LEU A 38 -3.30 32.84 -3.43
CA LEU A 38 -3.57 33.62 -4.63
C LEU A 38 -4.33 32.83 -5.70
N GLY A 39 -4.47 31.50 -5.55
CA GLY A 39 -5.10 30.61 -6.55
C GLY A 39 -4.31 30.48 -7.87
N VAL A 40 -3.19 31.18 -8.01
CA VAL A 40 -2.34 31.20 -9.20
C VAL A 40 -1.37 30.01 -9.20
N GLY A 41 -1.20 29.39 -10.37
CA GLY A 41 -0.26 28.28 -10.58
C GLY A 41 -0.94 26.95 -10.96
N GLN A 42 -0.15 25.92 -11.20
CA GLN A 42 -0.65 24.56 -11.44
C GLN A 42 -0.94 23.84 -10.12
N PHE A 43 -1.81 22.84 -10.18
CA PHE A 43 -2.01 21.93 -9.05
C PHE A 43 -0.72 21.13 -8.81
N VAL A 44 -0.34 20.95 -7.54
CA VAL A 44 0.83 20.14 -7.18
C VAL A 44 0.35 18.74 -6.83
N GLU A 45 0.79 17.77 -7.62
CA GLU A 45 0.45 16.37 -7.40
C GLU A 45 0.96 15.84 -6.05
N MET A 46 0.23 14.88 -5.49
CA MET A 46 0.66 14.20 -4.27
C MET A 46 2.00 13.50 -4.54
N PRO A 47 3.00 13.61 -3.64
CA PRO A 47 4.24 12.85 -3.78
C PRO A 47 3.98 11.34 -3.83
N ARG A 48 4.91 10.61 -4.42
CA ARG A 48 4.78 9.17 -4.65
C ARG A 48 4.64 8.41 -3.32
N LEU A 49 3.83 7.36 -3.32
CA LEU A 49 3.92 6.31 -2.30
C LEU A 49 5.29 5.62 -2.43
N GLU A 50 5.94 5.36 -1.30
CA GLU A 50 7.10 4.47 -1.23
C GLU A 50 6.73 3.28 -0.36
N TRP A 51 6.73 2.09 -0.94
CA TRP A 51 6.43 0.85 -0.23
C TRP A 51 7.63 -0.07 -0.34
N LYS A 52 8.60 0.12 0.56
CA LYS A 52 9.85 -0.66 0.52
C LYS A 52 9.62 -1.99 1.21
N GLU A 53 9.92 -3.08 0.51
CA GLU A 53 9.87 -4.43 1.04
C GLU A 53 11.25 -5.05 1.05
N THR A 54 11.56 -5.72 2.16
CA THR A 54 12.65 -6.68 2.25
C THR A 54 12.04 -8.06 2.47
N ILE A 55 12.25 -8.98 1.53
CA ILE A 55 11.81 -10.37 1.66
C ILE A 55 13.04 -11.23 1.89
N THR A 56 13.07 -11.94 3.01
CA THR A 56 14.06 -12.97 3.31
C THR A 56 13.37 -14.31 3.43
N MET A 57 13.84 -15.31 2.67
CA MET A 57 13.30 -16.66 2.67
C MET A 57 14.38 -17.65 3.08
N LEU A 58 14.05 -18.52 4.04
CA LEU A 58 14.89 -19.61 4.52
C LEU A 58 14.21 -20.92 4.10
N GLU A 59 14.84 -21.63 3.16
CA GLU A 59 14.41 -22.95 2.70
C GLU A 59 15.22 -24.01 3.45
N LYS A 60 14.75 -24.36 4.65
CA LYS A 60 15.50 -25.19 5.61
C LYS A 60 15.86 -26.56 5.03
N ASN A 61 14.95 -27.15 4.28
CA ASN A 61 15.16 -28.49 3.72
C ASN A 61 16.20 -28.49 2.59
N LYS A 62 16.35 -27.37 1.87
CA LYS A 62 17.39 -27.18 0.87
C LYS A 62 18.70 -26.64 1.46
N LYS A 63 18.72 -26.31 2.76
CA LYS A 63 19.82 -25.61 3.44
C LYS A 63 20.21 -24.31 2.71
N GLN A 64 19.22 -23.58 2.22
CA GLN A 64 19.40 -22.38 1.41
C GLN A 64 18.64 -21.19 1.97
N TRP A 65 19.12 -19.99 1.68
CA TRP A 65 18.40 -18.76 1.95
C TRP A 65 18.66 -17.71 0.88
N TRP A 66 17.71 -16.80 0.69
CA TRP A 66 17.86 -15.64 -0.18
C TRP A 66 17.17 -14.42 0.43
N THR A 67 17.60 -13.24 0.00
CA THR A 67 17.00 -11.97 0.38
C THR A 67 16.93 -11.04 -0.82
N VAL A 68 15.92 -10.18 -0.85
CA VAL A 68 15.68 -9.20 -1.90
C VAL A 68 15.02 -7.96 -1.31
N GLU A 69 15.39 -6.81 -1.86
CA GLU A 69 14.86 -5.51 -1.48
C GLU A 69 14.33 -4.79 -2.73
N PHE A 70 13.14 -4.20 -2.63
CA PHE A 70 12.56 -3.39 -3.71
C PHE A 70 11.50 -2.43 -3.18
N ASP A 71 11.19 -1.38 -3.95
CA ASP A 71 9.96 -0.62 -3.76
C ASP A 71 8.83 -1.34 -4.51
N GLN A 72 7.91 -1.94 -3.78
CA GLN A 72 6.82 -2.73 -4.34
C GLN A 72 5.80 -1.87 -5.11
N TYR A 73 5.67 -0.58 -4.77
CA TYR A 73 4.83 0.34 -5.54
C TYR A 73 5.45 0.61 -6.92
N GLU A 74 6.77 0.71 -7.00
CA GLU A 74 7.50 0.89 -8.26
C GLU A 74 7.63 -0.41 -9.07
N ARG A 75 7.86 -1.53 -8.38
CA ARG A 75 7.98 -2.85 -8.98
C ARG A 75 6.64 -3.36 -9.53
N ASN A 76 5.54 -3.11 -8.83
CA ASN A 76 4.21 -3.57 -9.24
C ASN A 76 3.13 -2.47 -9.24
N PRO A 77 3.27 -1.47 -10.14
CA PRO A 77 2.28 -0.56 -10.68
C PRO A 77 0.86 -0.83 -10.29
N ALA A 78 0.46 -1.96 -10.88
CA ALA A 78 -0.87 -2.46 -11.16
C ALA A 78 -1.55 -3.13 -9.97
N SER A 79 -0.81 -3.43 -8.89
CA SER A 79 -1.35 -4.17 -7.76
C SER A 79 -2.64 -3.54 -7.24
N LYS A 80 -3.64 -4.37 -6.93
CA LYS A 80 -4.89 -3.92 -6.32
C LYS A 80 -4.67 -3.26 -4.96
N THR A 81 -3.62 -3.67 -4.24
CA THR A 81 -3.12 -3.05 -3.00
C THR A 81 -3.01 -1.53 -3.13
N TYR A 82 -2.56 -1.05 -4.30
CA TYR A 82 -2.27 0.36 -4.52
C TYR A 82 -3.35 1.12 -5.29
N ASN A 83 -4.49 0.48 -5.60
CA ASN A 83 -5.56 1.12 -6.37
C ASN A 83 -6.02 2.42 -5.73
N ASN A 84 -6.12 2.48 -4.40
CA ASN A 84 -6.62 3.67 -3.72
C ASN A 84 -5.62 4.82 -3.72
N CYS A 85 -4.32 4.53 -3.74
CA CYS A 85 -3.30 5.56 -3.92
C CYS A 85 -3.26 6.04 -5.38
N ARG A 86 -3.32 5.10 -6.33
CA ARG A 86 -3.26 5.37 -7.77
C ARG A 86 -4.46 6.20 -8.25
N TYR A 87 -5.67 5.79 -7.88
CA TYR A 87 -6.92 6.42 -8.31
C TYR A 87 -7.50 7.37 -7.25
N ARG A 88 -6.65 7.90 -6.36
CA ARG A 88 -7.05 8.65 -5.15
C ARG A 88 -8.07 9.77 -5.41
N TYR A 89 -7.85 10.60 -6.43
CA TYR A 89 -8.75 11.74 -6.73
C TYR A 89 -10.06 11.28 -7.35
N LYS A 90 -10.00 10.31 -8.25
CA LYS A 90 -11.18 9.71 -8.87
C LYS A 90 -12.08 9.04 -7.83
N GLN A 91 -11.51 8.17 -7.00
CA GLN A 91 -12.26 7.52 -5.92
C GLN A 91 -12.80 8.54 -4.91
N THR A 92 -12.04 9.60 -4.64
CA THR A 92 -12.48 10.69 -3.76
C THR A 92 -13.72 11.38 -4.31
N TYR A 93 -13.76 11.70 -5.60
CA TYR A 93 -14.93 12.27 -6.24
C TYR A 93 -16.16 11.38 -5.99
N TYR A 94 -16.06 10.08 -6.31
CA TYR A 94 -17.18 9.16 -6.11
C TYR A 94 -17.58 9.00 -4.63
N CYS A 95 -16.61 9.03 -3.71
CA CYS A 95 -16.89 9.03 -2.27
C CYS A 95 -17.68 10.27 -1.83
N VAL A 96 -17.31 11.45 -2.32
CA VAL A 96 -18.01 12.71 -2.01
C VAL A 96 -19.42 12.69 -2.62
N MET A 97 -19.59 12.13 -3.81
CA MET A 97 -20.89 12.02 -4.48
C MET A 97 -21.83 10.96 -3.87
N GLY A 98 -21.39 10.23 -2.84
CA GLY A 98 -22.18 9.16 -2.21
C GLY A 98 -22.30 7.90 -3.07
N GLY A 99 -21.42 7.72 -4.05
CA GLY A 99 -21.37 6.52 -4.86
C GLY A 99 -20.93 5.31 -4.04
N ASP A 100 -21.54 4.15 -4.32
CA ASP A 100 -21.08 2.87 -3.79
C ASP A 100 -19.76 2.50 -4.48
N ILE A 101 -18.65 2.71 -3.79
CA ILE A 101 -17.33 2.38 -4.31
C ILE A 101 -17.13 0.89 -4.02
N SER A 102 -17.45 0.04 -4.99
CA SER A 102 -17.21 -1.41 -4.94
C SER A 102 -15.74 -1.82 -4.81
N THR A 103 -14.81 -0.85 -4.67
CA THR A 103 -13.37 -1.08 -4.56
C THR A 103 -12.94 -1.14 -3.10
N PRO A 104 -12.14 -2.14 -2.68
CA PRO A 104 -11.66 -2.24 -1.31
C PRO A 104 -10.76 -1.07 -0.89
N GLY A 105 -11.28 -0.26 0.04
CA GLY A 105 -10.58 0.82 0.73
C GLY A 105 -11.15 2.20 0.40
N ILE A 106 -10.96 3.13 1.32
CA ILE A 106 -11.75 4.37 1.36
C ILE A 106 -10.82 5.54 1.13
N THR A 107 -11.02 6.25 0.02
CA THR A 107 -10.47 7.60 -0.15
C THR A 107 -11.48 8.60 0.36
N LYS A 108 -11.11 9.46 1.31
CA LYS A 108 -12.00 10.51 1.83
C LYS A 108 -11.36 11.87 1.58
N LEU A 109 -12.21 12.84 1.29
CA LEU A 109 -11.81 14.24 1.25
C LEU A 109 -12.62 15.04 2.26
N LYS A 110 -11.88 15.79 3.07
CA LYS A 110 -12.40 16.73 4.04
C LYS A 110 -11.95 18.13 3.65
N SER A 111 -12.69 19.13 4.10
CA SER A 111 -12.25 20.53 4.01
C SER A 111 -10.91 20.73 4.73
N LYS A 112 -10.26 21.87 4.51
CA LYS A 112 -9.02 22.25 5.24
C LYS A 112 -9.15 22.25 6.77
N ASN A 113 -10.39 22.30 7.28
CA ASN A 113 -10.74 22.28 8.70
C ASN A 113 -11.21 20.89 9.18
N GLY A 114 -11.10 19.86 8.34
CA GLY A 114 -11.49 18.48 8.70
C GLY A 114 -12.99 18.17 8.61
N THR A 115 -13.81 19.09 8.10
CA THR A 115 -15.26 18.87 7.94
C THR A 115 -15.58 18.07 6.67
N LYS A 116 -16.68 17.31 6.69
CA LYS A 116 -17.17 16.59 5.51
C LYS A 116 -17.52 17.58 4.39
N ILE A 117 -17.14 17.25 3.16
CA ILE A 117 -17.52 18.04 1.98
C ILE A 117 -18.97 17.71 1.59
N PRO A 118 -19.84 18.73 1.42
CA PRO A 118 -21.21 18.54 0.92
C PRO A 118 -21.26 17.91 -0.49
N THR A 119 -22.25 17.06 -0.74
CA THR A 119 -22.35 16.30 -2.00
C THR A 119 -22.67 17.17 -3.22
N ASP A 120 -23.21 18.37 -3.01
CA ASP A 120 -23.47 19.41 -4.02
C ASP A 120 -22.23 20.24 -4.38
N THR A 121 -21.10 20.03 -3.69
CA THR A 121 -19.84 20.72 -4.00
C THR A 121 -19.28 20.34 -5.37
N PHE A 122 -19.56 19.12 -5.85
CA PHE A 122 -19.05 18.60 -7.12
C PHE A 122 -20.18 18.42 -8.15
N PRO A 123 -19.92 18.72 -9.43
CA PRO A 123 -20.92 18.53 -10.49
C PRO A 123 -21.19 17.03 -10.70
N LYS A 124 -22.45 16.65 -10.95
CA LYS A 124 -22.90 15.26 -11.14
C LYS A 124 -22.58 14.71 -12.54
N GLY A 125 -22.56 13.39 -12.68
CA GLY A 125 -22.58 12.68 -13.98
C GLY A 125 -21.27 12.73 -14.77
N LYS A 126 -20.13 12.85 -14.07
CA LYS A 126 -18.82 13.08 -14.69
C LYS A 126 -18.08 11.78 -15.01
N GLU A 127 -17.48 11.74 -16.20
CA GLU A 127 -16.63 10.64 -16.66
C GLU A 127 -15.28 10.58 -15.91
N ASN A 128 -14.57 9.47 -16.08
CA ASN A 128 -13.38 9.09 -15.31
C ASN A 128 -12.30 10.19 -15.21
N GLY A 129 -11.93 10.82 -16.33
CA GLY A 129 -10.90 11.87 -16.36
C GLY A 129 -11.37 13.21 -15.76
N GLU A 130 -12.66 13.53 -15.93
CA GLU A 130 -13.24 14.76 -15.37
C GLU A 130 -13.37 14.67 -13.84
N ALA A 131 -13.69 13.49 -13.31
CA ALA A 131 -13.83 13.25 -11.87
C ALA A 131 -12.56 13.58 -11.08
N ALA A 132 -11.39 13.14 -11.57
CA ALA A 132 -10.11 13.41 -10.92
C ALA A 132 -9.76 14.92 -10.96
N ASN A 133 -9.98 15.57 -12.11
CA ASN A 133 -9.72 17.01 -12.27
C ASN A 133 -10.61 17.88 -11.37
N ILE A 134 -11.87 17.50 -11.15
CA ILE A 134 -12.75 18.21 -10.21
C ILE A 134 -12.17 18.25 -8.79
N VAL A 135 -11.61 17.13 -8.33
CA VAL A 135 -10.99 17.06 -7.01
C VAL A 135 -9.70 17.86 -6.96
N ARG A 136 -8.86 17.81 -8.00
CA ARG A 136 -7.66 18.64 -8.11
C ARG A 136 -8.01 20.13 -8.08
N ASP A 137 -9.01 20.55 -8.84
CA ASP A 137 -9.47 21.94 -8.90
C ASP A 137 -10.08 22.40 -7.58
N TYR A 138 -10.78 21.52 -6.86
CA TYR A 138 -11.25 21.79 -5.52
C TYR A 138 -10.07 22.03 -4.56
N LEU A 139 -9.11 21.09 -4.51
CA LEU A 139 -7.94 21.19 -3.64
C LEU A 139 -7.10 22.42 -3.97
N LYS A 140 -6.91 22.71 -5.26
CA LYS A 140 -6.21 23.90 -5.76
C LYS A 140 -6.82 25.19 -5.22
N ARG A 141 -8.15 25.29 -5.19
CA ARG A 141 -8.87 26.49 -4.74
C ARG A 141 -9.00 26.59 -3.22
N ASN A 142 -9.24 25.47 -2.55
CA ASN A 142 -9.71 25.46 -1.16
C ASN A 142 -8.71 24.89 -0.16
N GLY A 143 -7.67 24.20 -0.63
CA GLY A 143 -6.95 23.24 0.20
C GLY A 143 -7.83 22.03 0.51
N GLY A 144 -7.36 21.17 1.41
CA GLY A 144 -8.17 20.05 1.90
C GLY A 144 -7.34 18.98 2.56
N ILE A 145 -8.02 18.01 3.14
CA ILE A 145 -7.39 16.83 3.75
C ILE A 145 -7.85 15.60 2.95
N LEU A 146 -6.90 14.92 2.33
CA LEU A 146 -7.10 13.67 1.60
C LEU A 146 -6.66 12.50 2.46
N GLU A 147 -7.55 11.54 2.66
CA GLU A 147 -7.26 10.28 3.32
C GLU A 147 -7.34 9.16 2.30
N PHE A 148 -6.40 8.22 2.34
CA PHE A 148 -6.53 6.98 1.57
C PHE A 148 -5.95 5.79 2.34
N THR A 149 -6.61 4.65 2.16
CA THR A 149 -6.25 3.39 2.84
C THR A 149 -5.56 2.44 1.87
N ILE A 150 -4.40 1.92 2.27
CA ILE A 150 -3.75 0.79 1.62
C ILE A 150 -4.07 -0.48 2.39
N LYS A 151 -4.45 -1.52 1.66
CA LYS A 151 -4.78 -2.85 2.19
C LYS A 151 -3.94 -3.87 1.47
N ASP A 152 -3.19 -4.66 2.23
CA ASP A 152 -2.37 -5.73 1.69
C ASP A 152 -2.61 -7.05 2.42
N THR A 153 -2.36 -8.15 1.72
CA THR A 153 -2.50 -9.51 2.26
C THR A 153 -1.21 -10.29 2.01
N PRO A 154 -0.12 -9.97 2.75
CA PRO A 154 1.10 -10.74 2.64
C PRO A 154 0.87 -12.16 3.15
N ALA A 155 1.08 -13.15 2.28
CA ALA A 155 0.90 -14.57 2.59
C ALA A 155 2.01 -15.43 1.96
N ILE A 156 2.29 -16.58 2.56
CA ILE A 156 3.15 -17.62 1.97
C ILE A 156 2.26 -18.75 1.45
N LEU A 157 2.67 -19.36 0.35
CA LEU A 157 1.98 -20.55 -0.16
C LEU A 157 2.10 -21.69 0.86
N ARG A 158 0.99 -22.39 1.08
CA ARG A 158 0.99 -23.60 1.91
C ARG A 158 1.94 -24.65 1.31
N PRO A 159 2.64 -25.44 2.15
CA PRO A 159 3.41 -26.60 1.72
C PRO A 159 2.64 -27.50 0.76
N LYS A 160 3.28 -27.91 -0.33
CA LYS A 160 2.70 -28.89 -1.28
C LYS A 160 3.06 -30.34 -0.93
N THR A 161 4.13 -30.54 -0.18
CA THR A 161 4.66 -31.84 0.21
C THR A 161 5.10 -31.80 1.68
N PRO A 162 5.21 -32.96 2.36
CA PRO A 162 5.76 -33.03 3.70
C PRO A 162 7.18 -32.46 3.83
N ASP A 163 7.97 -32.53 2.75
CA ASP A 163 9.34 -32.04 2.68
C ASP A 163 9.43 -30.54 2.33
N ASP A 164 8.36 -29.77 2.47
CA ASP A 164 8.37 -28.32 2.23
C ASP A 164 8.36 -27.56 3.56
N HIS A 165 9.54 -27.08 3.97
CA HIS A 165 9.73 -26.27 5.17
C HIS A 165 10.34 -24.92 4.78
N LYS A 166 9.54 -23.88 4.96
CA LYS A 166 9.88 -22.50 4.63
C LYS A 166 9.70 -21.60 5.83
N GLU A 167 10.61 -20.66 5.97
CA GLU A 167 10.50 -19.56 6.90
C GLU A 167 10.69 -18.25 6.13
N ARG A 168 9.72 -17.34 6.24
CA ARG A 168 9.76 -16.03 5.58
C ARG A 168 9.75 -14.91 6.60
N PHE A 169 10.68 -13.99 6.43
CA PHE A 169 10.63 -12.66 7.02
C PHE A 169 10.31 -11.66 5.92
N LEU A 170 9.28 -10.87 6.12
CA LEU A 170 8.91 -9.78 5.24
C LEU A 170 8.84 -8.50 6.08
N THR A 171 9.59 -7.49 5.68
CA THR A 171 9.55 -6.16 6.30
C THR A 171 8.92 -5.19 5.33
N PHE A 172 8.00 -4.37 5.85
CA PHE A 172 7.35 -3.27 5.14
C PHE A 172 7.87 -1.96 5.71
N ASP A 173 8.31 -1.05 4.85
CA ASP A 173 8.61 0.33 5.19
C ASP A 173 7.84 1.26 4.24
N CYS A 174 6.68 1.73 4.73
CA CYS A 174 5.67 2.41 3.94
C CYS A 174 5.57 3.89 4.30
N GLY A 175 5.67 4.78 3.31
CA GLY A 175 5.62 6.22 3.52
C GLY A 175 5.26 6.98 2.26
N ILE A 176 5.18 8.31 2.38
CA ILE A 176 5.00 9.21 1.24
C ILE A 176 6.32 9.94 1.02
N GLN A 177 6.82 9.90 -0.22
CA GLN A 177 8.12 10.43 -0.59
C GLN A 177 8.27 11.89 -0.14
N GLY A 178 9.32 12.16 0.64
CA GLY A 178 9.64 13.51 1.10
C GLY A 178 8.73 14.09 2.19
N LEU A 179 7.74 13.34 2.71
CA LEU A 179 6.80 13.82 3.73
C LEU A 179 7.06 13.26 5.15
N GLY A 180 8.28 12.81 5.42
CA GLY A 180 8.72 12.45 6.77
C GLY A 180 8.30 11.06 7.22
N SER A 181 7.35 10.98 8.16
CA SER A 181 6.99 9.76 8.90
C SER A 181 6.67 8.56 8.01
N ARG A 182 7.00 7.37 8.51
CA ARG A 182 6.82 6.09 7.82
C ARG A 182 6.28 5.04 8.79
N VAL A 183 5.56 4.06 8.26
CA VAL A 183 5.15 2.87 9.01
C VAL A 183 6.12 1.75 8.67
N ILE A 184 6.79 1.25 9.70
CA ILE A 184 7.59 0.03 9.61
C ILE A 184 6.80 -1.08 10.26
N ALA A 185 6.68 -2.21 9.57
CA ALA A 185 6.07 -3.42 10.09
C ALA A 185 6.83 -4.64 9.59
N TYR A 186 6.63 -5.79 10.23
CA TYR A 186 7.18 -7.04 9.78
C TYR A 186 6.15 -8.16 9.87
N GLN A 187 6.36 -9.19 9.06
CA GLN A 187 5.69 -10.46 9.13
C GLN A 187 6.72 -11.58 9.19
N HIS A 188 6.50 -12.53 10.09
CA HIS A 188 7.29 -13.75 10.23
C HIS A 188 6.37 -14.96 10.11
N LEU A 189 6.62 -15.77 9.09
CA LEU A 189 5.88 -17.01 8.82
C LEU A 189 6.83 -18.20 8.85
N ILE A 190 6.46 -19.28 9.53
CA ILE A 190 7.14 -20.58 9.46
C ILE A 190 6.11 -21.64 9.13
N VAL A 191 6.29 -22.30 8.00
CA VAL A 191 5.45 -23.41 7.55
C VAL A 191 6.30 -24.67 7.42
N ASP A 192 5.78 -25.79 7.92
CA ASP A 192 6.47 -27.09 7.92
C ASP A 192 5.47 -28.14 7.43
N GLY A 193 5.64 -28.58 6.18
CA GLY A 193 4.74 -29.54 5.54
C GLY A 193 4.63 -30.88 6.25
N SER A 194 5.62 -31.23 7.08
CA SER A 194 5.60 -32.47 7.88
C SER A 194 4.69 -32.38 9.12
N LYS A 195 4.18 -31.18 9.44
CA LYS A 195 3.39 -30.89 10.63
C LYS A 195 2.01 -30.32 10.26
N PRO A 196 1.00 -30.52 11.12
CA PRO A 196 -0.30 -29.86 10.94
C PRO A 196 -0.18 -28.33 11.02
N GLU A 197 -1.09 -27.60 10.36
CA GLU A 197 -1.11 -26.12 10.32
C GLU A 197 -1.17 -25.48 11.72
N SER A 198 -1.75 -26.17 12.71
CA SER A 198 -1.78 -25.73 14.11
C SER A 198 -0.40 -25.62 14.78
N ALA A 199 0.62 -26.29 14.21
CA ALA A 199 2.01 -26.22 14.67
C ALA A 199 2.85 -25.20 13.88
N TRP A 200 2.29 -24.55 12.87
CA TRP A 200 2.97 -23.52 12.10
C TRP A 200 2.98 -22.20 12.88
N TYR A 201 3.92 -21.32 12.53
CA TYR A 201 4.07 -20.01 13.17
C TYR A 201 3.67 -18.88 12.20
N ARG A 202 2.88 -17.94 12.72
CA ARG A 202 2.58 -16.67 12.05
C ARG A 202 2.55 -15.53 13.05
N ASP A 203 3.25 -14.46 12.73
CA ASP A 203 3.25 -13.21 13.48
C ASP A 203 3.36 -12.04 12.52
N CYS A 204 2.69 -10.94 12.84
CA CYS A 204 2.81 -9.69 12.11
C CYS A 204 2.58 -8.52 13.07
N LYS A 205 3.52 -7.58 13.09
CA LYS A 205 3.53 -6.46 14.05
C LYS A 205 4.14 -5.22 13.43
N THR A 206 3.82 -4.06 13.99
CA THR A 206 4.56 -2.82 13.72
C THR A 206 5.91 -2.81 14.44
N GLY A 207 6.90 -2.15 13.85
CA GLY A 207 8.27 -2.09 14.35
C GLY A 207 9.26 -2.91 13.52
N GLN A 208 10.48 -3.04 14.05
CA GLN A 208 11.57 -3.75 13.38
C GLN A 208 11.38 -5.27 13.47
N PRO A 209 11.74 -6.03 12.43
CA PRO A 209 11.69 -7.49 12.47
C PRO A 209 12.66 -8.03 13.53
N PRO A 210 12.34 -9.16 14.17
CA PRO A 210 13.35 -9.91 14.89
C PRO A 210 14.44 -10.37 13.92
N GLY A 211 15.69 -10.46 14.40
CA GLY A 211 16.76 -11.06 13.63
C GLY A 211 16.47 -12.52 13.30
N TYR A 212 16.98 -12.99 12.16
CA TYR A 212 16.81 -14.37 11.70
C TYR A 212 18.14 -15.13 11.74
N LYS A 213 18.06 -16.44 11.98
CA LYS A 213 19.24 -17.31 12.09
C LYS A 213 19.51 -18.00 10.76
N ILE A 214 20.65 -17.67 10.15
CA ILE A 214 21.11 -18.27 8.87
C ILE A 214 22.18 -19.34 9.04
N THR A 215 22.54 -19.69 10.29
CA THR A 215 23.58 -20.68 10.57
C THR A 215 23.27 -22.01 9.87
N GLY A 216 24.23 -22.51 9.09
CA GLY A 216 24.08 -23.75 8.33
C GLY A 216 23.31 -23.63 7.01
N LEU A 217 22.91 -22.42 6.61
CA LEU A 217 22.27 -22.15 5.32
C LEU A 217 23.25 -21.49 4.34
N THR A 218 23.14 -21.86 3.07
CA THR A 218 23.90 -21.27 1.96
C THR A 218 23.09 -20.15 1.31
N LYS A 219 23.69 -18.97 1.10
CA LYS A 219 23.03 -17.87 0.39
C LYS A 219 22.92 -18.22 -1.10
N VAL A 220 21.74 -18.07 -1.68
CA VAL A 220 21.47 -18.22 -3.11
C VAL A 220 20.80 -16.96 -3.65
N SER A 221 20.71 -16.84 -4.98
CA SER A 221 19.96 -15.77 -5.63
C SER A 221 18.47 -15.91 -5.37
N ALA A 222 17.77 -14.77 -5.23
CA ALA A 222 16.32 -14.76 -5.17
C ALA A 222 15.72 -15.29 -6.49
N PRO A 223 14.58 -16.01 -6.46
CA PRO A 223 13.89 -16.47 -7.65
C PRO A 223 13.55 -15.31 -8.62
N ALA A 224 13.65 -15.56 -9.93
CA ALA A 224 13.46 -14.54 -10.96
C ALA A 224 12.07 -13.87 -10.89
N ASP A 225 11.02 -14.64 -10.62
CA ASP A 225 9.65 -14.17 -10.47
C ASP A 225 9.44 -13.20 -9.29
N VAL A 226 10.31 -13.29 -8.27
CA VAL A 226 10.33 -12.38 -7.12
C VAL A 226 11.01 -11.05 -7.46
N VAL A 227 11.91 -11.01 -8.44
CA VAL A 227 12.67 -9.79 -8.83
C VAL A 227 12.14 -9.09 -10.08
N ILE A 228 11.24 -9.70 -10.85
CA ILE A 228 10.69 -9.09 -12.07
C ILE A 228 9.84 -7.85 -11.75
N ASN A 229 10.10 -6.76 -12.48
CA ASN A 229 9.26 -5.57 -12.56
C ASN A 229 8.00 -5.87 -13.39
N LYS A 230 6.83 -5.59 -12.81
CA LYS A 230 5.52 -5.71 -13.44
C LYS A 230 5.07 -4.30 -13.87
N PRO A 231 5.13 -3.97 -15.17
CA PRO A 231 4.80 -2.63 -15.64
C PRO A 231 3.35 -2.25 -15.32
N ALA A 232 3.08 -0.95 -15.28
CA ALA A 232 1.72 -0.45 -15.16
C ALA A 232 0.83 -0.97 -16.32
N PRO A 233 -0.48 -1.17 -16.10
CA PRO A 233 -1.39 -1.55 -17.18
C PRO A 233 -1.36 -0.48 -18.29
N THR A 234 -1.23 -0.89 -19.55
CA THR A 234 -1.21 0.02 -20.71
C THR A 234 -2.55 0.68 -21.03
N ASN A 235 -3.63 0.32 -20.31
CA ASN A 235 -5.02 0.66 -20.65
C ASN A 235 -5.70 1.69 -19.74
N ALA A 236 -5.03 2.28 -18.74
CA ALA A 236 -5.63 3.45 -18.09
C ALA A 236 -5.21 4.71 -18.85
N GLY A 237 -6.18 5.55 -19.16
CA GLY A 237 -5.93 6.77 -19.91
C GLY A 237 -4.89 7.63 -19.19
N VAL A 238 -4.18 8.48 -19.91
CA VAL A 238 -3.17 9.39 -19.34
C VAL A 238 -3.72 10.21 -18.16
N GLY A 239 -5.05 10.45 -18.10
CA GLY A 239 -5.75 11.11 -16.99
C GLY A 239 -6.23 10.21 -15.82
N ASP A 240 -6.02 8.90 -15.88
CA ASP A 240 -6.33 7.96 -14.79
C ASP A 240 -5.13 7.81 -13.82
N TYR A 241 -3.91 8.16 -14.26
CA TYR A 241 -2.66 8.02 -13.49
C TYR A 241 -2.09 9.35 -12.98
N LEU A 242 -2.34 10.43 -13.73
CA LEU A 242 -1.87 11.79 -13.44
C LEU A 242 -2.98 12.58 -12.79
#